data_AF-A6Q7R9-F1
#
_entry.id   AF-A6Q7R9-F1
#
_cell.length_a   1.000
_cell.length_b   1.000
_cell.length_c   1.000
_cell.angle_alpha   90.00
_cell.angle_beta   90.00
_cell.angle_gamma   90.00
#
_symmetry.space_group_name_H-M   'P 1'
#
loop_
_entity.id
_entity.type
_entity.pdbx_description
1 polymer ?
#
loop_
_entity_poly.entity_id
_entity_poly.type
_entity_poly.pdbx_seq_one_letter_code
_entity_poly.pdbx_strand_id
1 'polypeptide(L)'
;MIAFFMGVFFVSSLHAQDERSRVQGEILNSFAEVVKARTEAIQTLKETVAQIEAERAHRGEENLSSDGIQTRIAETKSVAQIAQSVAKVEISKIDAKEKIVLSVDEMAKKQASAIDEQALKKEKLKAMKNIANAISQVEVQKAKATQNIILATGNVERSRMQPEPKVVDEEATLSVAKSHAAVKIARSVSAVEIRQAVSKAELVKALPKKDIEVLLQMRREDVSLEEIKAKARAAIARAAAKVEVARAAALSEIAKTVAAVEIAQFLDTYEQTREDQKLQGLPSSYPKELIYFKNR
;
A
#
# COMPACT_ATOMS: atom_id res chain seq x y z
N MET A 1 1.38 -33.78 57.52
CA MET A 1 2.03 -32.64 56.81
C MET A 1 2.68 -33.03 55.47
N ILE A 2 2.49 -34.25 54.94
CA ILE A 2 3.08 -34.72 53.66
C ILE A 2 2.06 -34.73 52.51
N ALA A 3 0.76 -34.86 52.81
CA ALA A 3 -0.31 -34.89 51.81
C ALA A 3 -0.61 -33.52 51.14
N PHE A 4 -0.23 -32.40 51.78
CA PHE A 4 -0.50 -31.05 51.24
C PHE A 4 0.56 -30.61 50.20
N PHE A 5 1.77 -31.18 50.24
CA PHE A 5 2.85 -30.85 49.30
C PHE A 5 2.75 -31.60 47.95
N MET A 6 2.13 -32.79 47.91
CA MET A 6 1.90 -33.50 46.64
C MET A 6 0.78 -32.88 45.80
N GLY A 7 -0.23 -32.25 46.42
CA GLY A 7 -1.34 -31.62 45.69
C GLY A 7 -0.93 -30.38 44.90
N VAL A 8 -0.02 -29.56 45.44
CA VAL A 8 0.47 -28.34 44.77
C VAL A 8 1.36 -28.67 43.56
N PHE A 9 2.12 -29.78 43.61
CA PHE A 9 2.95 -30.23 42.48
C PHE A 9 2.13 -30.82 41.32
N PHE A 10 1.05 -31.55 41.60
CA PHE A 10 0.17 -32.11 40.56
C PHE A 10 -0.71 -31.05 39.89
N VAL A 11 -1.27 -30.09 40.64
CA VAL A 11 -2.11 -29.03 40.06
C VAL A 11 -1.26 -28.09 39.20
N SER A 12 -0.02 -27.81 39.61
CA SER A 12 0.93 -27.00 38.86
C SER A 12 1.38 -27.64 37.54
N SER A 13 1.61 -28.96 37.52
CA SER A 13 2.01 -29.67 36.30
C SER A 13 0.87 -29.81 35.30
N LEU A 14 -0.36 -30.03 35.78
CA LEU A 14 -1.59 -30.05 34.97
C LEU A 14 -1.87 -28.68 34.34
N HIS A 15 -1.79 -27.58 35.09
CA HIS A 15 -1.99 -26.23 34.55
C HIS A 15 -0.91 -25.83 33.53
N ALA A 16 0.35 -26.22 33.76
CA ALA A 16 1.43 -25.96 32.81
C ALA A 16 1.32 -26.80 31.51
N GLN A 17 0.78 -28.02 31.59
CA GLN A 17 0.44 -28.83 30.41
C GLN A 17 -0.73 -28.24 29.63
N ASP A 18 -1.73 -27.70 30.31
CA ASP A 18 -2.90 -27.09 29.67
C ASP A 18 -2.55 -25.79 28.93
N GLU A 19 -1.75 -24.89 29.54
CA GLU A 19 -1.29 -23.67 28.87
C GLU A 19 -0.38 -23.95 27.66
N ARG A 20 0.51 -24.96 27.76
CA ARG A 20 1.36 -25.39 26.63
C ARG A 20 0.51 -25.94 25.48
N SER A 21 -0.49 -26.76 25.79
CA SER A 21 -1.39 -27.35 24.79
C SER A 21 -2.23 -26.27 24.11
N ARG A 22 -2.71 -25.27 24.87
CA ARG A 22 -3.42 -24.11 24.30
C ARG A 22 -2.56 -23.30 23.33
N VAL A 23 -1.32 -22.98 23.73
CA VAL A 23 -0.39 -22.24 22.85
C VAL A 23 -0.03 -23.05 21.61
N GLN A 24 0.17 -24.36 21.73
CA GLN A 24 0.37 -25.24 20.58
C GLN A 24 -0.85 -25.24 19.66
N GLY A 25 -2.07 -25.31 20.19
CA GLY A 25 -3.31 -25.23 19.41
C GLY A 25 -3.42 -23.90 18.65
N GLU A 26 -3.09 -22.77 19.29
CA GLU A 26 -3.09 -21.46 18.64
C GLU A 26 -2.03 -21.33 17.54
N ILE A 27 -0.84 -21.91 17.74
CA ILE A 27 0.21 -21.98 16.71
C ILE A 27 -0.27 -22.82 15.52
N LEU A 28 -0.89 -23.97 15.78
CA LEU A 28 -1.47 -24.82 14.74
C LEU A 28 -2.58 -24.10 13.96
N ASN A 29 -3.43 -23.31 14.64
CA ASN A 29 -4.43 -22.48 13.97
C ASN A 29 -3.78 -21.44 13.06
N SER A 30 -2.70 -20.78 13.51
CA SER A 30 -1.90 -19.88 12.69
C SER A 30 -1.34 -20.56 11.43
N PHE A 31 -0.88 -21.81 11.54
CA PHE A 31 -0.46 -22.59 10.37
C PHE A 31 -1.63 -22.96 9.45
N ALA A 32 -2.78 -23.33 10.02
CA ALA A 32 -3.98 -23.65 9.25
C ALA A 32 -4.46 -22.43 8.44
N GLU A 33 -4.40 -21.23 9.00
CA GLU A 33 -4.70 -19.98 8.27
C GLU A 33 -3.74 -19.74 7.10
N VAL A 34 -2.44 -19.99 7.30
CA VAL A 34 -1.43 -19.89 6.23
C VAL A 34 -1.73 -20.90 5.11
N VAL A 35 -2.01 -22.15 5.46
CA VAL A 35 -2.35 -23.20 4.50
C VAL A 35 -3.61 -22.83 3.74
N LYS A 36 -4.66 -22.38 4.44
CA LYS A 36 -5.91 -21.91 3.83
C LYS A 36 -5.65 -20.79 2.82
N ALA A 37 -4.92 -19.75 3.22
CA ALA A 37 -4.63 -18.62 2.34
C ALA A 37 -3.82 -19.02 1.09
N ARG A 38 -2.86 -19.96 1.23
CA ARG A 38 -2.10 -20.50 0.09
C ARG A 38 -2.98 -21.33 -0.83
N THR A 39 -3.87 -22.16 -0.28
CA THR A 39 -4.83 -22.94 -1.05
C THR A 39 -5.77 -22.02 -1.83
N GLU A 40 -6.28 -20.95 -1.22
CA GLU A 40 -7.11 -19.95 -1.90
C GLU A 40 -6.36 -19.26 -3.06
N ALA A 41 -5.08 -18.93 -2.88
CA ALA A 41 -4.26 -18.36 -3.95
C ALA A 41 -4.04 -19.35 -5.12
N ILE A 42 -3.77 -20.63 -4.82
CA ILE A 42 -3.64 -21.69 -5.83
C ILE A 42 -4.96 -21.90 -6.57
N GLN A 43 -6.08 -21.90 -5.85
CA GLN A 43 -7.40 -22.04 -6.44
C GLN A 43 -7.72 -20.87 -7.37
N THR A 44 -7.39 -19.65 -6.94
CA THR A 44 -7.53 -18.44 -7.77
C THR A 44 -6.69 -18.54 -9.05
N LEU A 45 -5.46 -19.10 -8.98
CA LEU A 45 -4.64 -19.35 -10.17
C LEU A 45 -5.34 -20.31 -11.13
N LYS A 46 -5.82 -21.45 -10.63
CA LYS A 46 -6.52 -22.45 -11.45
C LYS A 46 -7.74 -21.85 -12.14
N GLU A 47 -8.57 -21.12 -11.39
CA GLU A 47 -9.76 -20.46 -11.92
C GLU A 47 -9.42 -19.39 -12.95
N THR A 48 -8.40 -18.58 -12.69
CA THR A 48 -7.95 -17.53 -13.62
C THR A 48 -7.43 -18.12 -14.92
N VAL A 49 -6.61 -19.19 -14.84
CA VAL A 49 -6.11 -19.90 -16.03
C VAL A 49 -7.26 -20.52 -16.81
N ALA A 50 -8.18 -21.22 -16.14
CA ALA A 50 -9.34 -21.82 -16.80
C ALA A 50 -10.23 -20.78 -17.49
N GLN A 51 -10.43 -19.61 -16.87
CA GLN A 51 -11.16 -18.50 -17.49
C GLN A 51 -10.46 -17.98 -18.74
N ILE A 52 -9.13 -17.76 -18.67
CA ILE A 52 -8.35 -17.31 -19.83
C ILE A 52 -8.39 -18.33 -20.96
N GLU A 53 -8.24 -19.62 -20.67
CA GLU A 53 -8.31 -20.68 -21.66
C GLU A 53 -9.70 -20.79 -22.30
N ALA A 54 -10.77 -20.69 -21.52
CA ALA A 54 -12.14 -20.67 -22.03
C ALA A 54 -12.38 -19.47 -22.95
N GLU A 55 -11.94 -18.27 -22.55
CA GLU A 55 -12.04 -17.06 -23.37
C GLU A 55 -11.25 -17.17 -24.68
N ARG A 56 -10.06 -17.80 -24.66
CA ARG A 56 -9.27 -18.09 -25.87
C ARG A 56 -10.01 -19.07 -26.80
N ALA A 57 -10.56 -20.15 -26.25
CA ALA A 57 -11.26 -21.16 -27.03
C ALA A 57 -12.52 -20.62 -27.74
N HIS A 58 -13.22 -19.67 -27.12
CA HIS A 58 -14.42 -19.06 -27.72
C HIS A 58 -14.16 -18.10 -28.89
N ARG A 59 -12.92 -17.58 -29.04
CA ARG A 59 -12.61 -16.56 -30.05
C ARG A 59 -11.99 -17.09 -31.36
N GLY A 60 -11.50 -18.33 -31.38
CA GLY A 60 -10.68 -18.84 -32.48
C GLY A 60 -9.33 -18.11 -32.61
N GLU A 61 -8.43 -18.60 -33.45
CA GLU A 61 -7.04 -18.10 -33.59
C GLU A 61 -6.92 -16.67 -34.17
N GLU A 62 -8.00 -16.07 -34.69
CA GLU A 62 -7.90 -14.94 -35.62
C GLU A 62 -7.90 -13.51 -35.02
N ASN A 63 -8.07 -13.30 -33.71
CA ASN A 63 -8.13 -11.92 -33.17
C ASN A 63 -7.48 -11.76 -31.79
N LEU A 64 -6.18 -12.06 -31.71
CA LEU A 64 -5.30 -11.51 -30.67
C LEU A 64 -4.90 -10.09 -31.11
N SER A 65 -5.68 -9.08 -30.72
CA SER A 65 -5.26 -7.67 -30.81
C SER A 65 -4.10 -7.48 -29.83
N SER A 66 -2.87 -7.63 -30.33
CA SER A 66 -1.71 -7.94 -29.49
C SER A 66 -1.24 -6.80 -28.58
N ASP A 67 -1.63 -5.54 -28.82
CA ASP A 67 -1.12 -4.41 -28.03
C ASP A 67 -1.96 -3.13 -28.16
N GLY A 68 -3.28 -3.24 -28.03
CA GLY A 68 -4.18 -2.08 -28.03
C GLY A 68 -4.03 -1.21 -26.78
N ILE A 69 -4.45 0.05 -26.85
CA ILE A 69 -4.38 0.99 -25.71
C ILE A 69 -5.11 0.49 -24.46
N GLN A 70 -6.17 -0.29 -24.64
CA GLN A 70 -6.86 -0.92 -23.53
C GLN A 70 -5.96 -1.91 -22.76
N THR A 71 -5.15 -2.70 -23.48
CA THR A 71 -4.13 -3.58 -22.89
C THR A 71 -3.12 -2.75 -22.11
N ARG A 72 -2.59 -1.66 -22.69
CA ARG A 72 -1.63 -0.78 -22.02
C ARG A 72 -2.21 -0.10 -20.77
N ILE A 73 -3.49 0.27 -20.80
CA ILE A 73 -4.21 0.80 -19.64
C ILE A 73 -4.38 -0.29 -18.57
N ALA A 74 -4.75 -1.51 -18.97
CA ALA A 74 -4.89 -2.64 -18.06
C ALA A 74 -3.54 -2.98 -17.41
N GLU A 75 -2.46 -3.07 -18.17
CA GLU A 75 -1.08 -3.26 -17.69
C GLU A 75 -0.70 -2.18 -16.69
N THR A 76 -0.93 -0.91 -17.04
CA THR A 76 -0.64 0.23 -16.16
C THR A 76 -1.39 0.14 -14.83
N LYS A 77 -2.68 -0.22 -14.86
CA LYS A 77 -3.49 -0.43 -13.64
C LYS A 77 -3.00 -1.63 -12.83
N SER A 78 -2.67 -2.73 -13.51
CA SER A 78 -2.18 -3.96 -12.88
C SER A 78 -0.84 -3.76 -12.19
N VAL A 79 0.11 -3.03 -12.80
CA VAL A 79 1.38 -2.65 -12.14
C VAL A 79 1.13 -1.89 -10.85
N ALA A 80 0.21 -0.92 -10.84
CA ALA A 80 -0.13 -0.19 -9.63
C ALA A 80 -0.79 -1.08 -8.55
N GLN A 81 -1.64 -2.04 -8.94
CA GLN A 81 -2.24 -3.01 -8.01
C GLN A 81 -1.21 -3.98 -7.41
N ILE A 82 -0.25 -4.42 -8.23
CA ILE A 82 0.87 -5.27 -7.80
C ILE A 82 1.73 -4.50 -6.80
N ALA A 83 2.11 -3.25 -7.12
CA ALA A 83 2.87 -2.40 -6.21
C ALA A 83 2.17 -2.20 -4.85
N GLN A 84 0.85 -1.99 -4.85
CA GLN A 84 0.05 -1.92 -3.62
C GLN A 84 0.09 -3.23 -2.82
N SER A 85 0.00 -4.37 -3.48
CA SER A 85 0.04 -5.68 -2.83
C SER A 85 1.42 -5.98 -2.24
N VAL A 86 2.50 -5.64 -2.95
CA VAL A 86 3.88 -5.75 -2.46
C VAL A 86 4.08 -4.83 -1.25
N ALA A 87 3.63 -3.58 -1.30
CA ALA A 87 3.75 -2.65 -0.18
C ALA A 87 3.04 -3.16 1.09
N LYS A 88 1.87 -3.80 0.97
CA LYS A 88 1.18 -4.44 2.11
C LYS A 88 2.01 -5.55 2.74
N VAL A 89 2.69 -6.36 1.93
CA VAL A 89 3.60 -7.41 2.42
C VAL A 89 4.79 -6.80 3.15
N GLU A 90 5.41 -5.76 2.60
CA GLU A 90 6.54 -5.09 3.25
C GLU A 90 6.14 -4.43 4.58
N ILE A 91 4.98 -3.76 4.63
CA ILE A 91 4.41 -3.24 5.89
C ILE A 91 4.21 -4.38 6.90
N SER A 92 3.61 -5.49 6.48
CA SER A 92 3.40 -6.64 7.37
C SER A 92 4.71 -7.24 7.87
N LYS A 93 5.78 -7.25 7.06
CA LYS A 93 7.12 -7.69 7.49
C LYS A 93 7.71 -6.73 8.53
N ILE A 94 7.54 -5.43 8.35
CA ILE A 94 7.98 -4.41 9.32
C ILE A 94 7.23 -4.62 10.65
N ASP A 95 5.90 -4.76 10.60
CA ASP A 95 5.07 -5.01 11.78
C ASP A 95 5.46 -6.30 12.50
N ALA A 96 5.71 -7.37 11.75
CA ALA A 96 6.12 -8.64 12.32
C ALA A 96 7.49 -8.55 12.98
N LYS A 97 8.46 -7.90 12.32
CA LYS A 97 9.80 -7.66 12.89
C LYS A 97 9.68 -6.93 14.22
N GLU A 98 8.87 -5.88 14.28
CA GLU A 98 8.66 -5.11 15.49
C GLU A 98 8.07 -5.95 16.62
N LYS A 99 6.95 -6.66 16.35
CA LYS A 99 6.30 -7.55 17.33
C LYS A 99 7.24 -8.64 17.86
N ILE A 100 8.06 -9.22 16.98
CA ILE A 100 9.05 -10.25 17.35
C ILE A 100 10.10 -9.65 18.29
N VAL A 101 10.69 -8.51 17.92
CA VAL A 101 11.73 -7.87 18.74
C VAL A 101 11.17 -7.49 20.11
N LEU A 102 9.98 -6.88 20.17
CA LEU A 102 9.32 -6.54 21.43
C LEU A 102 9.01 -7.77 22.28
N SER A 103 8.52 -8.86 21.67
CA SER A 103 8.22 -10.11 22.40
C SER A 103 9.48 -10.77 22.95
N VAL A 104 10.59 -10.74 22.20
CA VAL A 104 11.88 -11.28 22.65
C VAL A 104 12.47 -10.42 23.77
N ASP A 105 12.39 -9.10 23.66
CA ASP A 105 12.88 -8.18 24.68
C ASP A 105 12.07 -8.28 25.99
N GLU A 106 10.74 -8.35 25.92
CA GLU A 106 9.89 -8.61 27.10
C GLU A 106 10.26 -9.92 27.80
N MET A 107 10.42 -11.00 27.01
CA MET A 107 10.85 -12.30 27.52
C MET A 107 12.24 -12.23 28.17
N ALA A 108 13.20 -11.52 27.55
CA ALA A 108 14.56 -11.37 28.08
C ALA A 108 14.58 -10.57 29.39
N LYS A 109 13.82 -9.47 29.47
CA LYS A 109 13.64 -8.68 30.70
C LYS A 109 13.08 -9.55 31.83
N LYS A 110 12.04 -10.34 31.53
CA LYS A 110 11.44 -11.26 32.51
C LYS A 110 12.39 -12.36 32.93
N GLN A 111 13.18 -12.91 32.01
CA GLN A 111 14.21 -13.91 32.32
C GLN A 111 15.30 -13.37 33.24
N ALA A 112 15.73 -12.11 33.03
CA ALA A 112 16.73 -11.46 33.89
C ALA A 112 16.21 -11.17 35.30
N SER A 113 14.89 -10.99 35.47
CA SER A 113 14.23 -10.71 36.76
C SER A 113 13.54 -11.92 37.40
N ALA A 114 13.54 -13.09 36.75
CA ALA A 114 12.71 -14.21 37.16
C ALA A 114 13.26 -14.90 38.41
N ILE A 115 12.52 -14.81 39.51
CA ILE A 115 12.70 -15.62 40.72
C ILE A 115 11.80 -16.88 40.67
N ASP A 116 10.73 -16.84 39.85
CA ASP A 116 9.77 -17.94 39.65
C ASP A 116 9.88 -18.55 38.24
N GLU A 117 10.17 -19.85 38.20
CA GLU A 117 10.32 -20.63 36.97
C GLU A 117 8.99 -20.80 36.22
N GLN A 118 7.85 -20.82 36.91
CA GLN A 118 6.53 -20.95 36.28
C GLN A 118 6.14 -19.67 35.54
N ALA A 119 6.29 -18.50 36.17
CA ALA A 119 6.11 -17.21 35.52
C ALA A 119 7.00 -17.07 34.26
N LEU A 120 8.25 -17.55 34.32
CA LEU A 120 9.15 -17.54 33.17
C LEU A 120 8.67 -18.46 32.03
N LYS A 121 8.19 -19.66 32.35
CA LYS A 121 7.63 -20.59 31.34
C LYS A 121 6.41 -19.99 30.64
N LYS A 122 5.53 -19.33 31.38
CA LYS A 122 4.36 -18.65 30.81
C LYS A 122 4.72 -17.51 29.87
N GLU A 123 5.71 -16.69 30.23
CA GLU A 123 6.17 -15.60 29.36
C GLU A 123 6.84 -16.13 28.09
N LYS A 124 7.64 -17.21 28.19
CA LYS A 124 8.22 -17.88 27.01
C LYS A 124 7.13 -18.38 26.06
N LEU A 125 6.08 -19.01 26.59
CA LEU A 125 4.95 -19.49 25.79
C LEU A 125 4.19 -18.33 25.13
N LYS A 126 3.98 -17.21 25.84
CA LYS A 126 3.38 -15.99 25.29
C LYS A 126 4.24 -15.39 24.16
N ALA A 127 5.56 -15.28 24.36
CA ALA A 127 6.48 -14.79 23.34
C ALA A 127 6.47 -15.71 22.10
N MET A 128 6.52 -17.03 22.29
CA MET A 128 6.42 -18.00 21.19
C MET A 128 5.14 -17.84 20.39
N LYS A 129 3.98 -17.70 21.06
CA LYS A 129 2.70 -17.43 20.42
C LYS A 129 2.75 -16.15 19.58
N ASN A 130 3.23 -15.05 20.16
CA ASN A 130 3.28 -13.75 19.49
C ASN A 130 4.19 -13.79 18.25
N ILE A 131 5.34 -14.45 18.36
CA ILE A 131 6.27 -14.64 17.23
C ILE A 131 5.62 -15.49 16.13
N ALA A 132 5.00 -16.62 16.49
CA ALA A 132 4.32 -17.48 15.53
C ALA A 132 3.19 -16.74 14.79
N ASN A 133 2.38 -15.97 15.52
CA ASN A 133 1.31 -15.16 14.94
C ASN A 133 1.83 -14.03 14.05
N ALA A 134 2.94 -13.40 14.42
CA ALA A 134 3.57 -12.37 13.60
C ALA A 134 4.09 -12.95 12.27
N ILE A 135 4.71 -14.12 12.30
CA ILE A 135 5.20 -14.82 11.11
C ILE A 135 4.03 -15.30 10.24
N SER A 136 3.00 -15.91 10.85
CA SER A 136 1.83 -16.40 10.10
C SER A 136 1.09 -15.26 9.39
N GLN A 137 0.94 -14.10 10.03
CA GLN A 137 0.36 -12.90 9.40
C GLN A 137 1.12 -12.48 8.14
N VAL A 138 2.46 -12.50 8.15
CA VAL A 138 3.27 -12.18 6.96
C VAL A 138 3.02 -13.19 5.85
N GLU A 139 2.98 -14.48 6.17
CA GLU A 139 2.75 -15.54 5.18
C GLU A 139 1.34 -15.48 4.58
N VAL A 140 0.33 -15.14 5.38
CA VAL A 140 -1.04 -14.87 4.89
C VAL A 140 -1.05 -13.65 3.96
N GLN A 141 -0.35 -12.57 4.30
CA GLN A 141 -0.26 -11.40 3.43
C GLN A 141 0.49 -11.69 2.12
N LYS A 142 1.54 -12.52 2.16
CA LYS A 142 2.20 -13.00 0.93
C LYS A 142 1.23 -13.78 0.04
N ALA A 143 0.46 -14.71 0.62
CA ALA A 143 -0.53 -15.46 -0.14
C ALA A 143 -1.61 -14.55 -0.78
N LYS A 144 -2.12 -13.57 -0.03
CA LYS A 144 -3.05 -12.56 -0.56
C LYS A 144 -2.41 -11.69 -1.66
N ALA A 145 -1.13 -11.32 -1.51
CA ALA A 145 -0.43 -10.58 -2.55
C ALA A 145 -0.26 -11.41 -3.82
N THR A 146 0.08 -12.70 -3.70
CA THR A 146 0.12 -13.64 -4.82
C THR A 146 -1.24 -13.72 -5.52
N GLN A 147 -2.33 -13.85 -4.75
CA GLN A 147 -3.69 -13.86 -5.30
C GLN A 147 -3.99 -12.58 -6.11
N ASN A 148 -3.66 -11.40 -5.57
CA ASN A 148 -3.87 -10.14 -6.27
C ASN A 148 -3.01 -10.01 -7.52
N ILE A 149 -1.77 -10.53 -7.50
CA ILE A 149 -0.89 -10.56 -8.68
C ILE A 149 -1.51 -11.45 -9.76
N ILE A 150 -2.00 -12.63 -9.40
CA ILE A 150 -2.69 -13.54 -10.33
C ILE A 150 -3.86 -12.83 -11.00
N LEU A 151 -4.74 -12.20 -10.21
CA LEU A 151 -5.91 -11.48 -10.73
C LEU A 151 -5.51 -10.29 -11.61
N ALA A 152 -4.48 -9.53 -11.22
CA ALA A 152 -3.98 -8.39 -11.97
C ALA A 152 -3.39 -8.83 -13.32
N THR A 153 -2.60 -9.90 -13.35
CA THR A 153 -2.06 -10.48 -14.58
C THR A 153 -3.17 -11.07 -15.45
N GLY A 154 -4.13 -11.78 -14.84
CA GLY A 154 -5.28 -12.32 -15.57
C GLY A 154 -6.13 -11.22 -16.22
N ASN A 155 -6.29 -10.07 -15.58
CA ASN A 155 -6.96 -8.91 -16.19
C ASN A 155 -6.24 -8.38 -17.43
N VAL A 156 -4.90 -8.39 -17.43
CA VAL A 156 -4.10 -8.00 -18.61
C VAL A 156 -4.31 -9.00 -19.74
N GLU A 157 -4.19 -10.29 -19.45
CA GLU A 157 -4.40 -11.33 -20.46
C GLU A 157 -5.80 -11.25 -21.08
N ARG A 158 -6.83 -11.01 -20.25
CA ARG A 158 -8.19 -10.79 -20.74
C ARG A 158 -8.36 -9.52 -21.56
N SER A 159 -7.66 -8.43 -21.21
CA SER A 159 -7.74 -7.19 -21.99
C SER A 159 -7.20 -7.33 -23.42
N ARG A 160 -6.21 -8.22 -23.64
CA ARG A 160 -5.69 -8.56 -24.98
C ARG A 160 -6.70 -9.33 -25.83
N MET A 161 -7.68 -9.95 -25.17
CA MET A 161 -8.77 -10.71 -25.77
C MET A 161 -10.05 -9.88 -25.89
N GLN A 162 -10.02 -8.58 -25.61
CA GLN A 162 -11.18 -7.70 -25.81
C GLN A 162 -11.09 -7.01 -27.19
N PRO A 163 -12.24 -6.72 -27.83
CA PRO A 163 -12.23 -5.97 -29.08
C PRO A 163 -11.83 -4.52 -28.79
N GLU A 164 -11.07 -3.92 -29.68
CA GLU A 164 -10.54 -2.57 -29.48
C GLU A 164 -11.68 -1.55 -29.41
N PRO A 165 -11.86 -0.84 -28.29
CA PRO A 165 -12.90 0.17 -28.18
C PRO A 165 -12.51 1.40 -29.00
N LYS A 166 -13.49 2.07 -29.62
CA LYS A 166 -13.28 3.40 -30.19
C LYS A 166 -13.06 4.42 -29.07
N VAL A 167 -11.81 4.74 -28.78
CA VAL A 167 -11.44 5.79 -27.81
C VAL A 167 -11.22 7.09 -28.59
N VAL A 168 -11.89 8.16 -28.16
CA VAL A 168 -11.84 9.47 -28.85
C VAL A 168 -10.46 10.12 -28.72
N ASP A 169 -9.79 9.92 -27.59
CA ASP A 169 -8.42 10.39 -27.33
C ASP A 169 -7.63 9.32 -26.54
N GLU A 170 -6.95 8.48 -27.31
CA GLU A 170 -6.18 7.35 -26.83
C GLU A 170 -4.98 7.75 -25.98
N GLU A 171 -4.26 8.80 -26.40
CA GLU A 171 -3.05 9.28 -25.77
C GLU A 171 -3.36 9.94 -24.42
N ALA A 172 -4.36 10.83 -24.38
CA ALA A 172 -4.77 11.46 -23.13
C ALA A 172 -5.30 10.42 -22.12
N THR A 173 -6.09 9.45 -22.58
CA THR A 173 -6.63 8.40 -21.70
C THR A 173 -5.52 7.53 -21.09
N LEU A 174 -4.53 7.13 -21.91
CA LEU A 174 -3.37 6.37 -21.42
C LEU A 174 -2.50 7.22 -20.48
N SER A 175 -2.30 8.49 -20.78
CA SER A 175 -1.54 9.43 -19.94
C SER A 175 -2.17 9.60 -18.56
N VAL A 176 -3.50 9.73 -18.49
CA VAL A 176 -4.25 9.79 -17.23
C VAL A 176 -4.10 8.48 -16.45
N ALA A 177 -4.19 7.33 -17.12
CA ALA A 177 -4.00 6.02 -16.47
C ALA A 177 -2.58 5.88 -15.88
N LYS A 178 -1.54 6.27 -16.62
CA LYS A 178 -0.14 6.27 -16.17
C LYS A 178 0.07 7.20 -14.99
N SER A 179 -0.46 8.42 -15.05
CA SER A 179 -0.36 9.40 -13.97
C SER A 179 -1.02 8.89 -12.69
N HIS A 180 -2.23 8.34 -12.80
CA HIS A 180 -2.92 7.77 -11.66
C HIS A 180 -2.21 6.53 -11.08
N ALA A 181 -1.65 5.66 -11.94
CA ALA A 181 -0.82 4.54 -11.50
C ALA A 181 0.44 5.00 -10.78
N ALA A 182 1.16 6.00 -11.31
CA ALA A 182 2.34 6.58 -10.70
C ALA A 182 2.02 7.14 -9.29
N VAL A 183 0.90 7.86 -9.13
CA VAL A 183 0.45 8.35 -7.82
C VAL A 183 0.18 7.20 -6.84
N LYS A 184 -0.49 6.14 -7.31
CA LYS A 184 -0.75 4.95 -6.48
C LYS A 184 0.54 4.26 -6.02
N ILE A 185 1.50 4.09 -6.93
CA ILE A 185 2.81 3.50 -6.63
C ILE A 185 3.57 4.39 -5.64
N ALA A 186 3.63 5.70 -5.87
CA ALA A 186 4.30 6.64 -4.98
C ALA A 186 3.71 6.61 -3.55
N ARG A 187 2.38 6.54 -3.42
CA ARG A 187 1.71 6.37 -2.13
C ARG A 187 2.08 5.06 -1.44
N SER A 188 2.16 3.96 -2.20
CA SER A 188 2.57 2.66 -1.69
C SER A 188 4.00 2.65 -1.17
N VAL A 189 4.95 3.22 -1.93
CA VAL A 189 6.35 3.38 -1.51
C VAL A 189 6.43 4.23 -0.24
N SER A 190 5.78 5.39 -0.25
CA SER A 190 5.76 6.31 0.90
C SER A 190 5.20 5.65 2.15
N ALA A 191 4.14 4.83 2.04
CA ALA A 191 3.56 4.12 3.18
C ALA A 191 4.56 3.13 3.81
N VAL A 192 5.35 2.42 3.00
CA VAL A 192 6.39 1.50 3.48
C VAL A 192 7.50 2.29 4.18
N GLU A 193 7.99 3.37 3.58
CA GLU A 193 9.06 4.20 4.15
C GLU A 193 8.66 4.84 5.48
N ILE A 194 7.45 5.41 5.54
CA ILE A 194 6.88 5.98 6.78
C ILE A 194 6.79 4.89 7.84
N ARG A 195 6.23 3.71 7.51
CA ARG A 195 6.09 2.64 8.48
C ARG A 195 7.45 2.15 8.98
N GLN A 196 8.43 2.03 8.10
CA GLN A 196 9.80 1.66 8.46
C GLN A 196 10.44 2.69 9.40
N ALA A 197 10.25 3.98 9.14
CA ALA A 197 10.75 5.05 10.00
C ALA A 197 10.09 5.04 11.39
N VAL A 198 8.76 4.88 11.45
CA VAL A 198 8.01 4.78 12.69
C VAL A 198 8.43 3.55 13.50
N SER A 199 8.52 2.38 12.87
CA SER A 199 8.93 1.13 13.53
C SER A 199 10.35 1.22 14.08
N LYS A 200 11.30 1.83 13.35
CA LYS A 200 12.65 2.10 13.88
C LYS A 200 12.59 2.95 15.15
N ALA A 201 11.77 4.00 15.18
CA ALA A 201 11.62 4.85 16.36
C ALA A 201 10.97 4.11 17.54
N GLU A 202 9.99 3.24 17.28
CA GLU A 202 9.34 2.40 18.29
C GLU A 202 10.32 1.39 18.90
N LEU A 203 11.12 0.72 18.07
CA LEU A 203 12.14 -0.21 18.51
C LEU A 203 13.23 0.47 19.35
N VAL A 204 13.68 1.67 18.95
CA VAL A 204 14.66 2.43 19.74
C VAL A 204 14.11 2.80 21.12
N LYS A 205 12.81 3.12 21.25
CA LYS A 205 12.18 3.39 22.55
C LYS A 205 12.08 2.14 23.43
N ALA A 206 12.01 0.96 22.84
CA ALA A 206 11.89 -0.30 23.58
C ALA A 206 13.24 -0.78 24.16
N LEU A 207 14.36 -0.33 23.60
CA LEU A 207 15.71 -0.69 24.06
C LEU A 207 15.93 -0.28 25.53
N PRO A 208 16.66 -1.10 26.32
CA PRO A 208 17.09 -0.73 27.66
C PRO A 208 17.89 0.59 27.67
N LYS A 209 17.69 1.43 28.70
CA LYS A 209 18.39 2.73 28.84
C LYS A 209 19.91 2.62 28.67
N LYS A 210 20.51 1.55 29.19
CA LYS A 210 21.95 1.29 29.10
C LYS A 210 22.43 1.07 27.66
N ASP A 211 21.63 0.42 26.83
CA ASP A 211 21.96 0.19 25.42
C ASP A 211 21.76 1.47 24.59
N ILE A 212 20.77 2.29 24.97
CA ILE A 212 20.59 3.64 24.42
C ILE A 212 21.77 4.55 24.79
N GLU A 213 22.25 4.48 26.04
CA GLU A 213 23.42 5.24 26.50
C GLU A 213 24.70 4.85 25.75
N VAL A 214 24.92 3.57 25.48
CA VAL A 214 26.05 3.11 24.64
C VAL A 214 25.91 3.63 23.21
N LEU A 215 24.71 3.57 22.62
CA LEU A 215 24.45 4.14 21.29
C LEU A 215 24.63 5.67 21.24
N LEU A 216 24.28 6.37 22.32
CA LEU A 216 24.47 7.82 22.46
C LEU A 216 25.94 8.19 22.69
N GLN A 217 26.70 7.39 23.46
CA GLN A 217 28.14 7.59 23.67
C GLN A 217 28.96 7.37 22.39
N MET A 218 28.48 6.54 21.47
CA MET A 218 29.07 6.37 20.14
C MET A 218 28.73 7.53 19.17
N ARG A 219 27.76 8.40 19.53
CA ARG A 219 27.37 9.56 18.72
C ARG A 219 28.23 10.75 19.11
N ARG A 220 29.28 11.02 18.34
CA ARG A 220 30.01 12.29 18.37
C ARG A 220 29.16 13.39 17.73
N GLU A 221 28.30 14.05 18.47
CA GLU A 221 27.68 15.32 18.05
C GLU A 221 27.06 16.04 19.28
N ASP A 222 27.67 17.15 19.69
CA ASP A 222 27.18 18.09 20.72
C ASP A 222 25.96 18.88 20.23
N VAL A 223 24.94 18.21 19.68
CA VAL A 223 23.71 18.87 19.21
C VAL A 223 22.65 18.73 20.29
N SER A 224 22.14 19.87 20.78
CA SER A 224 21.12 19.84 21.83
C SER A 224 19.79 19.27 21.32
N LEU A 225 19.00 18.68 22.22
CA LEU A 225 17.66 18.17 21.89
C LEU A 225 16.77 19.26 21.26
N GLU A 226 16.89 20.50 21.73
CA GLU A 226 16.11 21.63 21.20
C GLU A 226 16.57 22.01 19.79
N GLU A 227 17.87 21.95 19.48
CA GLU A 227 18.36 22.13 18.10
C GLU A 227 17.88 21.02 17.16
N ILE A 228 17.84 19.77 17.62
CA ILE A 228 17.30 18.64 16.84
C ILE A 228 15.82 18.87 16.54
N LYS A 229 15.02 19.23 17.55
CA LYS A 229 13.59 19.54 17.39
C LYS A 229 13.36 20.73 16.46
N ALA A 230 14.14 21.80 16.60
CA ALA A 230 14.04 22.99 15.77
C ALA A 230 14.36 22.67 14.30
N LYS A 231 15.46 21.94 14.04
CA LYS A 231 15.82 21.46 12.69
C LYS A 231 14.71 20.58 12.09
N ALA A 232 14.14 19.67 12.89
CA ALA A 232 13.04 18.81 12.44
C ALA A 232 11.77 19.62 12.09
N ARG A 233 11.35 20.55 12.96
CA ARG A 233 10.21 21.45 12.69
C ARG A 233 10.42 22.28 11.43
N ALA A 234 11.61 22.84 11.25
CA ALA A 234 11.95 23.61 10.06
C ALA A 234 11.92 22.76 8.79
N ALA A 235 12.43 21.52 8.85
CA ALA A 235 12.36 20.58 7.73
C ALA A 235 10.92 20.23 7.36
N ILE A 236 10.07 19.94 8.36
CA ILE A 236 8.64 19.66 8.16
C ILE A 236 7.92 20.86 7.54
N ALA A 237 8.13 22.06 8.08
CA ALA A 237 7.51 23.28 7.56
C ALA A 237 7.92 23.57 6.11
N ARG A 238 9.22 23.40 5.78
CA ARG A 238 9.71 23.53 4.40
C ARG A 238 9.08 22.50 3.46
N ALA A 239 8.90 21.26 3.91
CA ALA A 239 8.24 20.22 3.12
C ALA A 239 6.77 20.56 2.87
N ALA A 240 6.04 21.00 3.89
CA ALA A 240 4.64 21.43 3.78
C ALA A 240 4.49 22.61 2.79
N ALA A 241 5.33 23.63 2.90
CA ALA A 241 5.33 24.77 2.00
C ALA A 241 5.57 24.36 0.54
N LYS A 242 6.50 23.43 0.27
CA LYS A 242 6.72 22.90 -1.09
C LYS A 242 5.48 22.22 -1.67
N VAL A 243 4.74 21.48 -0.85
CA VAL A 243 3.50 20.81 -1.27
C VAL A 243 2.41 21.84 -1.61
N GLU A 244 2.27 22.88 -0.80
CA GLU A 244 1.29 23.96 -1.04
C GLU A 244 1.60 24.73 -2.33
N VAL A 245 2.86 25.09 -2.55
CA VAL A 245 3.30 25.75 -3.80
C VAL A 245 3.02 24.87 -5.01
N ALA A 246 3.35 23.56 -4.94
CA ALA A 246 3.08 22.63 -6.03
C ALA A 246 1.58 22.49 -6.31
N ARG A 247 0.74 22.46 -5.25
CA ARG A 247 -0.72 22.42 -5.38
C ARG A 247 -1.27 23.68 -6.06
N ALA A 248 -0.80 24.85 -5.65
CA ALA A 248 -1.22 26.13 -6.24
C ALA A 248 -0.84 26.21 -7.73
N ALA A 249 0.39 25.80 -8.08
CA ALA A 249 0.84 25.76 -9.48
C ALA A 249 -0.03 24.82 -10.33
N ALA A 250 -0.38 23.63 -9.83
CA ALA A 250 -1.25 22.70 -10.54
C ALA A 250 -2.66 23.27 -10.77
N LEU A 251 -3.25 23.93 -9.76
CA LEU A 251 -4.56 24.58 -9.90
C LEU A 251 -4.54 25.70 -10.94
N SER A 252 -3.45 26.46 -11.01
CA SER A 252 -3.28 27.51 -12.02
C SER A 252 -3.23 26.96 -13.43
N GLU A 253 -2.51 25.87 -13.68
CA GLU A 253 -2.46 25.23 -15.00
C GLU A 253 -3.81 24.64 -15.42
N ILE A 254 -4.55 24.05 -14.49
CA ILE A 254 -5.92 23.58 -14.72
C ILE A 254 -6.82 24.76 -15.12
N ALA A 255 -6.77 25.87 -14.38
CA ALA A 255 -7.57 27.05 -14.69
C ALA A 255 -7.26 27.62 -16.07
N LYS A 256 -5.98 27.70 -16.47
CA LYS A 256 -5.58 28.11 -17.82
C LYS A 256 -6.15 27.19 -18.90
N THR A 257 -6.11 25.87 -18.65
CA THR A 257 -6.62 24.87 -19.60
C THR A 257 -8.14 24.96 -19.75
N VAL A 258 -8.87 25.10 -18.64
CA VAL A 258 -10.33 25.28 -18.64
C VAL A 258 -10.71 26.54 -19.42
N ALA A 259 -10.04 27.67 -19.14
CA ALA A 259 -10.28 28.92 -19.86
C ALA A 259 -10.03 28.79 -21.37
N ALA A 260 -8.97 28.08 -21.78
CA ALA A 260 -8.69 27.84 -23.20
C ALA A 260 -9.80 27.01 -23.88
N VAL A 261 -10.35 26.00 -23.20
CA VAL A 261 -11.47 25.18 -23.72
C VAL A 261 -12.74 26.01 -23.83
N GLU A 262 -13.08 26.80 -22.82
CA GLU A 262 -14.26 27.69 -22.85
C GLU A 262 -14.18 28.71 -23.99
N ILE A 263 -13.00 29.31 -24.21
CA ILE A 263 -12.76 30.22 -25.34
C ILE A 263 -12.95 29.49 -26.67
N ALA A 264 -12.40 28.28 -26.82
CA ALA A 264 -12.55 27.51 -28.05
C ALA A 264 -14.01 27.14 -28.33
N GLN A 265 -14.77 26.72 -27.31
CA GLN A 265 -16.20 26.41 -27.44
C GLN A 265 -17.02 27.65 -27.83
N PHE A 266 -16.71 28.80 -27.23
CA PHE A 266 -17.35 30.06 -27.59
C PHE A 266 -17.08 30.45 -29.05
N LEU A 267 -15.82 30.35 -29.50
CA LEU A 267 -15.44 30.64 -30.88
C LEU A 267 -16.13 29.71 -31.88
N ASP A 268 -16.18 28.41 -31.60
CA ASP A 268 -16.89 27.43 -32.45
C ASP A 268 -18.40 27.74 -32.54
N THR A 269 -19.04 28.02 -31.41
CA THR A 269 -20.47 28.42 -31.37
C THR A 269 -20.72 29.71 -32.16
N TYR A 270 -19.81 30.68 -32.05
CA TYR A 270 -19.89 31.94 -32.79
C TYR A 270 -19.72 31.74 -34.30
N GLU A 271 -18.76 30.90 -34.72
CA GLU A 271 -18.55 30.57 -36.12
C GLU A 271 -19.78 29.88 -36.73
N GLN A 272 -20.37 28.92 -36.03
CA GLN A 272 -21.62 28.26 -36.44
C GLN A 272 -22.76 29.27 -36.59
N THR A 273 -22.97 30.12 -35.58
CA THR A 273 -24.03 31.16 -35.61
C THR A 273 -23.82 32.16 -36.76
N ARG A 274 -22.56 32.49 -37.06
CA ARG A 274 -22.21 33.39 -38.17
C ARG A 274 -22.51 32.76 -39.53
N GLU A 275 -22.17 31.49 -39.71
CA GLU A 275 -22.50 30.77 -40.96
C GLU A 275 -24.02 30.63 -41.13
N ASP A 276 -24.76 30.37 -40.06
CA ASP A 276 -26.23 30.34 -40.09
C ASP A 276 -26.85 31.70 -40.44
N GLN A 277 -26.32 32.80 -39.89
CA GLN A 277 -26.77 34.16 -40.22
C GLN A 277 -26.45 34.55 -41.68
N LYS A 278 -25.32 34.11 -42.22
CA LYS A 278 -24.99 34.29 -43.65
C LYS A 278 -25.97 33.52 -44.54
N LEU A 279 -26.32 32.29 -44.16
CA LEU A 279 -27.30 31.47 -44.87
C LEU A 279 -28.72 32.08 -44.84
N GLN A 280 -29.04 32.86 -43.80
CA GLN A 280 -30.34 33.53 -43.63
C GLN A 280 -30.36 35.01 -44.13
N GLY A 281 -29.25 35.56 -44.62
CA GLY A 281 -29.18 36.92 -45.17
C GLY A 281 -29.28 38.06 -44.14
N LEU A 282 -29.01 37.80 -42.85
CA LEU A 282 -29.08 38.80 -41.78
C LEU A 282 -27.72 39.54 -41.61
N PRO A 283 -27.71 40.86 -41.33
CA PRO A 283 -26.48 41.61 -41.15
C PRO A 283 -25.76 41.23 -39.84
N SER A 284 -24.47 40.86 -39.92
CA SER A 284 -23.69 40.44 -38.76
C SER A 284 -23.38 41.63 -37.83
N SER A 285 -23.91 41.61 -36.61
CA SER A 285 -23.60 42.59 -35.56
C SER A 285 -22.49 42.05 -34.65
N TYR A 286 -21.33 42.71 -34.62
CA TYR A 286 -20.22 42.38 -33.72
C TYR A 286 -20.54 42.70 -32.25
N PRO A 287 -20.39 41.77 -31.30
CA PRO A 287 -20.25 42.15 -29.90
C PRO A 287 -18.84 42.72 -29.67
N LYS A 288 -18.75 43.98 -29.21
CA LYS A 288 -17.51 44.76 -29.06
C LYS A 288 -16.59 44.32 -27.92
N GLU A 289 -16.83 43.17 -27.28
CA GLU A 289 -16.18 42.81 -26.01
C GLU A 289 -14.84 42.08 -26.15
N LEU A 290 -14.37 41.79 -27.37
CA LEU A 290 -13.13 41.03 -27.60
C LEU A 290 -11.85 41.87 -27.80
N ILE A 291 -11.87 43.20 -27.68
CA ILE A 291 -10.66 44.03 -27.81
C ILE A 291 -9.94 44.23 -26.47
N TYR A 292 -9.69 43.17 -25.68
CA TYR A 292 -8.83 43.35 -24.49
C TYR A 292 -7.93 42.16 -24.08
N PHE A 293 -7.88 41.06 -24.86
CA PHE A 293 -7.07 39.89 -24.47
C PHE A 293 -5.86 39.57 -25.35
N LYS A 294 -5.49 40.44 -26.32
CA LYS A 294 -4.34 40.18 -27.21
C LYS A 294 -3.00 40.77 -26.77
N ASN A 295 -2.94 41.53 -25.68
CA ASN A 295 -1.71 42.13 -25.16
C ASN A 295 -1.68 42.08 -23.62
N ARG A 296 -1.34 40.93 -23.04
CA ARG A 296 -0.68 40.82 -21.73
C ARG A 296 -0.19 39.40 -21.49
#